data_AF-A0A7K4B0V7-F1
#
_entry.id   AF-A0A7K4B0V7-F1
#
_cell.length_a   1.000
_cell.length_b   1.000
_cell.length_c   1.000
_cell.angle_alpha   90.00
_cell.angle_beta   90.00
_cell.angle_gamma   90.00
#
_symmetry.space_group_name_H-M   'P 1'
#
loop_
_entity.id
_entity.type
_entity.pdbx_description
1 polymer ?
#
loop_
_entity_poly.entity_id
_entity_poly.type
_entity_poly.pdbx_seq_one_letter_code
_entity_poly.pdbx_strand_id
1 'polypeptide(L)' 'MILFQAGRGEALKSFLLENARDPKFWKLAQSLSALYPPGTEEKRWVDGVLARKKGLGL' A
#
# COMPACT_ATOMS: atom_id res chain seq x y z
N MET A 1 1.81 7.78 -3.27
CA MET A 1 3.11 7.59 -2.64
C MET A 1 4.13 8.20 -3.57
N ILE A 2 5.21 8.76 -3.03
CA ILE A 2 6.38 9.22 -3.79
C ILE A 2 6.81 8.17 -4.84
N LEU A 3 6.77 6.87 -4.51
CA LEU A 3 7.12 5.78 -5.42
C LEU A 3 6.13 5.57 -6.59
N PHE A 4 4.83 5.82 -6.37
CA PHE A 4 3.80 5.72 -7.40
C PHE A 4 3.81 6.93 -8.34
N GLN A 5 3.94 8.14 -7.79
CA GLN A 5 4.07 9.36 -8.60
C GLN A 5 5.37 9.37 -9.42
N ALA A 6 6.45 8.75 -8.92
CA ALA A 6 7.70 8.61 -9.64
C ALA A 6 7.73 7.46 -10.68
N GLY A 7 6.60 6.76 -10.93
CA GLY A 7 6.54 5.64 -11.88
C GLY A 7 7.33 4.38 -11.45
N ARG A 8 7.75 4.30 -10.18
CA ARG A 8 8.62 3.23 -9.66
C ARG A 8 7.82 2.05 -9.09
N GLY A 9 6.94 1.47 -9.92
CA GLY A 9 6.08 0.34 -9.54
C GLY A 9 6.86 -0.89 -9.07
N GLU A 10 8.00 -1.20 -9.70
CA GLU A 10 8.86 -2.33 -9.31
C GLU A 10 9.56 -2.12 -7.96
N ALA A 11 10.03 -0.91 -7.66
CA ALA A 11 10.63 -0.63 -6.36
C ALA A 11 9.62 -0.79 -5.21
N LEU A 12 8.36 -0.41 -5.45
CA LEU A 12 7.28 -0.64 -4.50
C LEU A 12 6.99 -2.14 -4.32
N LYS A 13 7.01 -2.92 -5.41
CA LYS A 13 6.83 -4.38 -5.35
C LYS A 13 7.93 -5.04 -4.51
N SER A 14 9.19 -4.73 -4.76
CA SER A 14 10.32 -5.25 -3.97
C SER A 14 10.21 -4.86 -2.50
N PHE A 15 9.88 -3.59 -2.22
CA PHE A 15 9.67 -3.12 -0.85
C PHE A 15 8.58 -3.92 -0.12
N LEU A 16 7.44 -4.18 -0.78
CA LEU A 16 6.34 -4.94 -0.20
C LEU A 16 6.71 -6.41 0.01
N LEU A 17 7.43 -7.04 -0.92
CA LEU A 17 7.92 -8.42 -0.75
C LEU A 17 8.87 -8.53 0.45
N GLU A 18 9.69 -7.50 0.68
CA GLU A 18 10.64 -7.49 1.78
C GLU A 18 9.98 -7.20 3.13
N ASN A 19 9.09 -6.21 3.20
CA ASN A 19 8.60 -5.61 4.45
C ASN A 19 7.15 -5.98 4.81
N ALA A 20 6.33 -6.42 3.85
CA ALA A 20 4.92 -6.75 4.07
C ALA A 20 4.68 -8.25 4.29
N ARG A 21 5.69 -8.96 4.81
CA ARG A 21 5.59 -10.39 5.15
C ARG A 21 4.78 -10.63 6.43
N ASP A 22 4.85 -9.70 7.39
CA ASP A 22 4.08 -9.79 8.63
C ASP A 22 2.62 -9.34 8.39
N PRO A 23 1.61 -10.15 8.75
CA PRO A 23 0.19 -9.76 8.72
C PRO A 23 -0.12 -8.41 9.38
N LYS A 24 0.67 -7.98 10.39
CA LYS A 24 0.53 -6.68 11.05
C LYS A 24 0.70 -5.50 10.08
N PHE A 25 1.53 -5.63 9.05
CA PHE A 25 1.70 -4.60 8.02
C PHE A 25 0.37 -4.32 7.31
N TRP A 26 -0.31 -5.39 6.89
CA TRP A 26 -1.60 -5.27 6.20
C TRP A 26 -2.71 -4.78 7.12
N LYS A 27 -2.68 -5.19 8.40
CA LYS A 27 -3.62 -4.68 9.40
C LYS A 27 -3.45 -3.17 9.62
N LEU A 28 -2.21 -2.70 9.70
CA LEU A 28 -1.91 -1.27 9.80
C LEU A 28 -2.40 -0.51 8.56
N ALA A 29 -2.09 -1.01 7.36
CA ALA A 29 -2.56 -0.41 6.11
C ALA A 29 -4.11 -0.34 6.05
N GLN A 30 -4.80 -1.40 6.49
CA GLN A 30 -6.26 -1.40 6.56
C GLN A 30 -6.80 -0.35 7.55
N SER A 31 -6.18 -0.25 8.74
CA SER A 31 -6.54 0.77 9.74
C SER A 31 -6.32 2.19 9.19
N LEU A 32 -5.20 2.43 8.51
CA LEU A 32 -4.90 3.73 7.91
C LEU A 32 -5.92 4.11 6.82
N SER A 33 -6.28 3.17 5.94
CA SER A 33 -7.32 3.41 4.91
C SER A 33 -8.67 3.80 5.51
N ALA A 34 -9.03 3.20 6.65
CA ALA A 34 -10.27 3.51 7.38
C ALA A 34 -10.23 4.89 8.05
N LEU A 35 -9.06 5.35 8.49
CA LEU A 35 -8.88 6.65 9.15
C LEU A 35 -8.79 7.82 8.17
N TYR A 36 -8.30 7.60 6.94
CA TYR A 36 -8.17 8.68 5.97
C TYR A 36 -9.50 9.05 5.29
N PRO A 37 -9.87 10.35 5.26
CA PRO A 37 -11.07 10.81 4.58
C PRO A 37 -11.07 10.47 3.08
N PRO A 38 -12.25 10.23 2.47
CA PRO A 38 -12.37 10.08 1.02
C PRO A 38 -11.79 11.29 0.27
N GLY A 39 -11.10 11.03 -0.86
CA GLY A 39 -10.55 12.07 -1.72
C GLY A 39 -9.16 12.60 -1.32
N THR A 40 -8.61 12.17 -0.17
CA THR A 40 -7.22 12.53 0.17
C THR A 40 -6.22 11.70 -0.61
N GLU A 41 -5.05 12.29 -0.87
CA GLU A 41 -3.96 11.58 -1.55
C GLU A 41 -3.48 10.40 -0.70
N GLU A 42 -3.41 10.57 0.63
CA GLU A 42 -3.00 9.54 1.57
C GLU A 42 -3.91 8.32 1.50
N LYS A 43 -5.24 8.53 1.44
CA LYS A 43 -6.18 7.43 1.28
C LYS A 43 -5.92 6.67 -0.01
N ARG A 44 -5.82 7.39 -1.13
CA ARG A 44 -5.50 6.82 -2.45
C ARG A 44 -4.19 6.02 -2.43
N TRP A 45 -3.20 6.46 -1.67
CA TRP A 45 -1.91 5.79 -1.57
C TRP A 45 -2.00 4.49 -0.78
N VAL A 46 -2.66 4.51 0.39
CA VAL A 46 -2.85 3.31 1.21
C VAL A 46 -3.73 2.29 0.50
N ASP A 47 -4.79 2.74 -0.16
CA ASP A 47 -5.66 1.89 -0.98
C ASP A 47 -4.89 1.26 -2.14
N GLY A 48 -3.96 2.00 -2.75
CA GLY A 48 -3.03 1.48 -3.76
C GLY A 48 -2.13 0.35 -3.23
N VAL A 49 -1.65 0.44 -1.98
CA VAL A 49 -0.87 -0.63 -1.33
C VAL A 49 -1.75 -1.85 -1.06
N LEU A 50 -2.98 -1.66 -0.57
CA LEU A 50 -3.93 -2.74 -0.33
C LEU A 50 -4.37 -3.44 -1.64
N ALA A 51 -4.50 -2.70 -2.74
CA ALA A 51 -4.77 -3.27 -4.06
C ALA A 51 -3.61 -4.15 -4.56
N ARG A 52 -2.36 -3.77 -4.27
CA ARG A 52 -1.18 -4.57 -4.63
C ARG A 52 -1.10 -5.87 -3.82
N LYS A 53 -1.56 -5.89 -2.57
CA LYS A 53 -1.72 -7.13 -1.79
C LYS A 53 -2.50 -8.18 -2.59
N LYS A 54 -3.69 -7.78 -3.08
CA LYS A 54 -4.57 -8.64 -3.88
C LYS A 54 -3.90 -9.12 -5.16
N GLY A 55 -3.16 -8.23 -5.84
CA GLY A 55 -2.42 -8.58 -7.06
C GLY A 55 -1.19 -9.47 -6.85
N LEU A 56 -0.65 -9.56 -5.63
CA LEU A 56 0.46 -10.43 -5.26
C LEU A 56 -0.01 -11.82 -4.77
N GLY A 57 -1.32 -12.06 -4.67
CA GLY A 57 -1.87 -13.32 -4.17
C GLY A 57 -1.68 -13.53 -2.66
N LEU A 58 -1.44 -12.45 -1.91
CA LEU A 58 -1.28 -12.43 -0.45
C LEU A 58 -2.56 -12.01 0.28
#